data_AF-A0A7V7X0W1-F1
#
_entry.id   AF-A0A7V7X0W1-F1
#
_cell.length_a   1.000
_cell.length_b   1.000
_cell.length_c   1.000
_cell.angle_alpha   90.00
_cell.angle_beta   90.00
_cell.angle_gamma   90.00
#
_symmetry.space_group_name_H-M   'P 1'
#
loop_
_entity.id
_entity.type
_entity.pdbx_description
1 polymer ?
#
loop_
_entity_poly.entity_id
_entity_poly.type
_entity_poly.pdbx_seq_one_letter_code
_entity_poly.pdbx_strand_id
1 'polypeptide(L)'
;MGTDLLADLEAMARAASTDVDRWIFRAQRTCALARLGRIEAARLEIRDLRALNTSFEPKLTAWILLAEGLCDHFASLSTDAIDQFKRAHGLGCAIGDLEIRSLAAAWIGASEFLMGRHEAAALRAAEAIKHSPTNGHLARSRAHLVLANCLYGFGSESLAARHYAKARSSAVDAHDISMQSAILYNLAAFRLWRLSFEDAFGVPLVADEVHLAALEVESIDNLDRGLQIASLQAMVPLLRAQLRLIGTRWAEADAIYSEFAHGSTRRLTPRYLAEQSHCKAMLCLREQALELAAQAQDLVTEKTELDDRAVCHARLSSSFACFGMNREARAQSEASQKYRTAFLEYQGGLRARLVSIADEAV
;
A
#
# COMPACT_ATOMS: atom_id res chain seq x y z
N MET A 1 14.57 24.72 -11.37
CA MET A 1 13.54 23.75 -10.94
C MET A 1 13.86 22.45 -11.63
N GLY A 2 14.15 21.38 -10.89
CA GLY A 2 14.32 20.06 -11.49
C GLY A 2 13.04 19.65 -12.20
N THR A 3 13.15 19.05 -13.38
CA THR A 3 12.01 18.53 -14.12
C THR A 3 11.39 17.35 -13.34
N ASP A 4 10.06 17.29 -13.31
CA ASP A 4 9.31 16.13 -12.81
C ASP A 4 8.93 15.24 -14.00
N LEU A 5 8.86 13.93 -13.79
CA LEU A 5 8.53 12.92 -14.78
C LEU A 5 7.36 13.29 -15.72
N LEU A 6 6.31 13.95 -15.22
CA LEU A 6 5.21 14.43 -16.05
C LEU A 6 5.67 15.42 -17.13
N ALA A 7 6.48 16.40 -16.74
CA ALA A 7 7.00 17.42 -17.64
C ALA A 7 7.95 16.81 -18.68
N ASP A 8 8.77 15.84 -18.26
CA ASP A 8 9.67 15.11 -19.15
C ASP A 8 8.87 14.32 -20.20
N LEU A 9 7.87 13.54 -19.78
CA LEU A 9 7.01 12.77 -20.69
C LEU A 9 6.20 13.67 -21.64
N GLU A 10 5.77 14.84 -21.19
CA GLU A 10 5.10 15.82 -22.04
C GLU A 10 6.04 16.44 -23.08
N ALA A 11 7.28 16.75 -22.69
CA ALA A 11 8.31 17.21 -23.61
C ALA A 11 8.65 16.13 -24.66
N MET A 12 8.79 14.87 -24.23
CA MET A 12 9.01 13.74 -25.13
C MET A 12 7.84 13.54 -26.10
N ALA A 13 6.60 13.63 -25.64
CA ALA A 13 5.42 13.53 -26.49
C ALA A 13 5.39 14.63 -27.58
N ARG A 14 5.75 15.88 -27.21
CA ARG A 14 5.87 16.99 -28.17
C ARG A 14 7.00 16.80 -29.18
N ALA A 15 8.13 16.27 -28.73
CA ALA A 15 9.31 16.05 -29.56
C ALA A 15 9.25 14.77 -30.42
N ALA A 16 8.22 13.92 -30.22
CA ALA A 16 8.14 12.63 -30.90
C ALA A 16 7.96 12.78 -32.41
N SER A 17 8.78 12.05 -33.17
CA SER A 17 8.80 12.08 -34.63
C SER A 17 7.64 11.32 -35.27
N THR A 18 7.00 10.40 -34.53
CA THR A 18 5.87 9.61 -35.00
C THR A 18 4.66 9.79 -34.08
N ASP A 19 3.46 9.61 -34.63
CA ASP A 19 2.23 9.65 -33.84
C ASP A 19 2.17 8.51 -32.82
N VAL A 20 2.68 7.33 -33.17
CA VAL A 20 2.75 6.17 -32.26
C VAL A 20 3.62 6.48 -31.04
N ASP A 21 4.83 7.01 -31.25
CA ASP A 21 5.73 7.39 -30.15
C ASP A 21 5.08 8.47 -29.26
N ARG A 22 4.43 9.47 -29.88
CA ARG A 22 3.67 10.50 -29.17
C ARG A 22 2.59 9.88 -28.29
N TRP A 23 1.82 8.92 -28.81
CA TRP A 23 0.76 8.25 -28.05
C TRP A 23 1.32 7.38 -26.93
N ILE A 24 2.47 6.72 -27.13
CA ILE A 24 3.16 5.96 -26.10
C ILE A 24 3.59 6.88 -24.95
N PHE A 25 4.23 8.02 -25.24
CA PHE A 25 4.61 8.99 -24.20
C PHE A 25 3.40 9.57 -23.48
N ARG A 26 2.29 9.82 -24.19
CA ARG A 26 1.01 10.19 -23.57
C ARG A 26 0.49 9.09 -22.64
N ALA A 27 0.56 7.82 -23.03
CA ALA A 27 0.13 6.70 -22.19
C ALA A 27 1.02 6.55 -20.94
N GLN A 28 2.34 6.70 -21.06
CA GLN A 28 3.26 6.75 -19.92
C GLN A 28 2.96 7.92 -18.97
N ARG A 29 2.68 9.12 -19.52
CA ARG A 29 2.24 10.28 -18.74
C ARG A 29 0.94 9.99 -18.00
N THR A 30 0.04 9.24 -18.63
CA THR A 30 -1.22 8.81 -18.01
C THR A 30 -0.99 7.91 -16.79
N CYS A 31 -0.03 6.98 -16.87
CA CYS A 31 0.42 6.20 -15.71
C CYS A 31 0.94 7.10 -14.57
N ALA A 32 1.71 8.16 -14.89
CA ALA A 32 2.18 9.12 -13.89
C ALA A 32 1.03 9.92 -13.27
N LEU A 33 0.05 10.37 -14.06
CA LEU A 33 -1.16 11.05 -13.55
C LEU A 33 -1.93 10.17 -12.56
N ALA A 34 -2.15 8.90 -12.90
CA ALA A 34 -2.84 7.96 -12.02
C ALA A 34 -2.11 7.80 -10.67
N ARG A 35 -0.78 7.68 -10.69
CA ARG A 35 0.05 7.55 -9.47
C ARG A 35 0.09 8.79 -8.60
N LEU A 36 -0.18 9.96 -9.18
CA LEU A 36 -0.38 11.20 -8.43
C LEU A 36 -1.79 11.33 -7.85
N GLY A 37 -2.69 10.39 -8.12
CA GLY A 37 -4.09 10.46 -7.71
C GLY A 37 -4.97 11.33 -8.63
N ARG A 38 -4.47 11.74 -9.80
CA ARG A 38 -5.24 12.50 -10.80
C ARG A 38 -6.08 11.56 -11.68
N ILE A 39 -6.93 10.76 -11.03
CA ILE A 39 -7.63 9.62 -11.63
C ILE A 39 -8.54 10.04 -12.79
N GLU A 40 -9.33 11.10 -12.61
CA GLU A 40 -10.27 11.54 -13.65
C GLU A 40 -9.55 12.07 -14.91
N ALA A 41 -8.43 12.79 -14.72
CA ALA A 41 -7.59 13.22 -15.83
C ALA A 41 -6.96 12.03 -16.55
N ALA A 42 -6.50 11.03 -15.80
CA ALA A 42 -5.93 9.80 -16.38
C ALA A 42 -6.99 9.00 -17.18
N ARG A 43 -8.21 8.85 -16.64
CA ARG A 43 -9.33 8.17 -17.32
C ARG A 43 -9.76 8.86 -18.60
N LEU A 44 -9.77 10.19 -18.62
CA LEU A 44 -10.04 10.95 -19.85
C LEU A 44 -8.99 10.64 -20.93
N GLU A 45 -7.72 10.72 -20.57
CA GLU A 45 -6.60 10.46 -21.48
C GLU A 45 -6.60 9.00 -21.99
N ILE A 46 -6.94 8.02 -21.13
CA ILE A 46 -7.12 6.60 -21.53
C ILE A 46 -8.18 6.47 -22.63
N ARG A 47 -9.33 7.13 -22.48
CA ARG A 47 -10.41 7.07 -23.48
C ARG A 47 -9.95 7.63 -24.83
N ASP A 48 -9.24 8.75 -24.82
CA ASP A 48 -8.71 9.37 -26.03
C ASP A 48 -7.67 8.46 -26.71
N LEU A 49 -6.73 7.88 -25.94
CA LEU A 49 -5.71 6.97 -26.47
C LEU A 49 -6.32 5.69 -27.05
N ARG A 50 -7.39 5.17 -26.45
CA ARG A 50 -8.13 4.02 -27.01
C ARG A 50 -8.81 4.36 -28.33
N ALA A 51 -9.40 5.55 -28.45
CA ALA A 51 -10.02 6.00 -29.70
C ALA A 51 -8.98 6.20 -30.83
N LEU A 52 -7.76 6.59 -30.48
CA LEU A 52 -6.65 6.74 -31.43
C LEU A 52 -6.01 5.40 -31.84
N ASN A 53 -6.03 4.39 -30.96
CA ASN A 53 -5.37 3.11 -31.19
C ASN A 53 -6.21 2.12 -32.03
N THR A 54 -6.67 2.55 -33.21
CA THR A 54 -7.54 1.72 -34.08
C THR A 54 -6.81 0.55 -34.73
N SER A 55 -5.49 0.62 -34.87
CA SER A 55 -4.65 -0.46 -35.40
C SER A 55 -4.22 -1.47 -34.34
N PHE A 56 -4.62 -1.28 -33.07
CA PHE A 56 -4.22 -2.12 -31.93
C PHE A 56 -2.70 -2.26 -31.80
N GLU A 57 -1.98 -1.15 -31.89
CA GLU A 57 -0.53 -1.14 -31.72
C GLU A 57 -0.17 -1.76 -30.35
N PRO A 58 0.55 -2.90 -30.32
CA PRO A 58 0.68 -3.69 -29.09
C PRO A 58 1.35 -2.95 -27.94
N LYS A 59 2.39 -2.16 -28.23
CA LYS A 59 3.12 -1.38 -27.24
C LYS A 59 2.25 -0.31 -26.59
N LEU A 60 1.47 0.43 -27.40
CA LEU A 60 0.50 1.40 -26.90
C LEU A 60 -0.60 0.73 -26.08
N THR A 61 -1.12 -0.41 -26.57
CA THR A 61 -2.14 -1.20 -25.86
C THR A 61 -1.67 -1.62 -24.47
N ALA A 62 -0.42 -2.08 -24.34
CA ALA A 62 0.14 -2.47 -23.06
C ALA A 62 0.27 -1.29 -22.07
N TRP A 63 0.67 -0.11 -22.55
CA TRP A 63 0.72 1.09 -21.72
C TRP A 63 -0.67 1.58 -21.29
N ILE A 64 -1.68 1.48 -22.17
CA ILE A 64 -3.07 1.78 -21.82
C ILE A 64 -3.54 0.84 -20.69
N LEU A 65 -3.27 -0.47 -20.79
CA LEU A 65 -3.63 -1.44 -19.75
C LEU A 65 -2.93 -1.14 -18.41
N LEU A 66 -1.64 -0.75 -18.45
CA LEU A 66 -0.94 -0.29 -17.24
C LEU A 66 -1.63 0.94 -16.62
N ALA A 67 -2.00 1.92 -17.43
CA ALA A 67 -2.66 3.13 -16.95
C ALA A 67 -4.04 2.83 -16.33
N GLU A 68 -4.81 1.91 -16.91
CA GLU A 68 -6.09 1.45 -16.37
C GLU A 68 -5.93 0.75 -15.03
N GLY A 69 -5.00 -0.22 -14.95
CA GLY A 69 -4.72 -0.89 -13.69
C GLY A 69 -4.27 0.08 -12.60
N LEU A 70 -3.48 1.11 -12.95
CA LEU A 70 -3.10 2.16 -11.99
C LEU A 70 -4.29 3.01 -11.56
N CYS A 71 -5.21 3.35 -12.46
CA CYS A 71 -6.43 4.08 -12.09
C CYS A 71 -7.27 3.26 -11.10
N ASP A 72 -7.47 1.98 -11.37
CA ASP A 72 -8.26 1.09 -10.50
C ASP A 72 -7.58 0.88 -9.14
N HIS A 73 -6.25 0.71 -9.16
CA HIS A 73 -5.42 0.61 -7.96
C HIS A 73 -5.54 1.87 -7.10
N PHE A 74 -5.36 3.08 -7.64
CA PHE A 74 -5.36 4.29 -6.81
C PHE A 74 -6.75 4.84 -6.51
N ALA A 75 -7.78 4.48 -7.28
CA ALA A 75 -9.15 4.90 -7.00
C ALA A 75 -9.75 4.19 -5.78
N SER A 76 -9.35 2.93 -5.52
CA SER A 76 -10.02 2.09 -4.53
C SER A 76 -9.11 1.07 -3.84
N LEU A 77 -7.80 1.07 -4.13
CA LEU A 77 -6.87 0.01 -3.73
C LEU A 77 -7.39 -1.38 -4.13
N SER A 78 -8.13 -1.45 -5.25
CA SER A 78 -8.79 -2.67 -5.69
C SER A 78 -7.79 -3.74 -6.11
N THR A 79 -8.09 -4.97 -5.72
CA THR A 79 -7.40 -6.17 -6.15
C THR A 79 -7.65 -6.49 -7.63
N ASP A 80 -8.68 -5.93 -8.23
CA ASP A 80 -9.08 -6.23 -9.61
C ASP A 80 -8.13 -5.58 -10.64
N ALA A 81 -7.37 -4.55 -10.22
CA ALA A 81 -6.31 -3.93 -11.01
C ALA A 81 -5.27 -4.93 -11.54
N ILE A 82 -5.10 -6.07 -10.84
CA ILE A 82 -4.12 -7.10 -11.20
C ILE A 82 -4.36 -7.69 -12.60
N ASP A 83 -5.60 -7.77 -13.07
CA ASP A 83 -5.90 -8.32 -14.40
C ASP A 83 -5.27 -7.47 -15.50
N GLN A 84 -5.41 -6.15 -15.39
CA GLN A 84 -4.82 -5.22 -16.35
C GLN A 84 -3.29 -5.32 -16.35
N PHE A 85 -2.68 -5.44 -15.17
CA PHE A 85 -1.23 -5.62 -15.07
C PHE A 85 -0.76 -6.95 -15.66
N LYS A 86 -1.51 -8.05 -15.45
CA LYS A 86 -1.21 -9.36 -16.08
C LYS A 86 -1.30 -9.31 -17.59
N ARG A 87 -2.32 -8.63 -18.14
CA ARG A 87 -2.48 -8.46 -19.59
C ARG A 87 -1.35 -7.60 -20.18
N ALA A 88 -0.99 -6.51 -19.52
CA ALA A 88 0.15 -5.68 -19.92
C ALA A 88 1.48 -6.45 -19.86
N HIS A 89 1.70 -7.25 -18.80
CA HIS A 89 2.88 -8.12 -18.68
C HIS A 89 2.95 -9.13 -19.82
N GLY A 90 1.84 -9.79 -20.15
CA GLY A 90 1.74 -10.74 -21.26
C GLY A 90 2.09 -10.10 -22.61
N LEU A 91 1.57 -8.90 -22.89
CA LEU A 91 1.93 -8.15 -24.09
C LEU A 91 3.41 -7.75 -24.11
N GLY A 92 3.94 -7.24 -22.99
CA GLY A 92 5.36 -6.90 -22.86
C GLY A 92 6.26 -8.10 -23.12
N CYS A 93 5.89 -9.28 -22.64
CA CYS A 93 6.59 -10.54 -22.94
C CYS A 93 6.49 -10.89 -24.43
N ALA A 94 5.31 -10.80 -25.04
CA ALA A 94 5.07 -11.18 -26.43
C ALA A 94 5.85 -10.31 -27.43
N ILE A 95 5.99 -9.01 -27.14
CA ILE A 95 6.70 -8.06 -28.01
C ILE A 95 8.16 -7.87 -27.64
N GLY A 96 8.64 -8.52 -26.58
CA GLY A 96 10.02 -8.39 -26.10
C GLY A 96 10.35 -7.03 -25.49
N ASP A 97 9.35 -6.26 -25.03
CA ASP A 97 9.57 -4.97 -24.39
C ASP A 97 9.84 -5.13 -22.89
N LEU A 98 11.12 -5.01 -22.52
CA LEU A 98 11.57 -5.20 -21.14
C LEU A 98 11.05 -4.12 -20.18
N GLU A 99 10.79 -2.90 -20.66
CA GLU A 99 10.29 -1.82 -19.82
C GLU A 99 8.85 -2.13 -19.36
N ILE A 100 7.97 -2.45 -20.31
CA ILE A 100 6.59 -2.85 -20.03
C ILE A 100 6.58 -4.11 -19.17
N ARG A 101 7.35 -5.13 -19.57
CA ARG A 101 7.40 -6.41 -18.84
C ARG A 101 7.78 -6.19 -17.38
N SER A 102 8.87 -5.49 -17.10
CA SER A 102 9.34 -5.30 -15.74
C SER A 102 8.43 -4.39 -14.93
N LEU A 103 7.90 -3.32 -15.52
CA LEU A 103 6.99 -2.43 -14.81
C LEU A 103 5.68 -3.15 -14.46
N ALA A 104 5.11 -3.89 -15.41
CA ALA A 104 3.92 -4.70 -15.16
C ALA A 104 4.17 -5.78 -14.10
N ALA A 105 5.31 -6.48 -14.14
CA ALA A 105 5.70 -7.44 -13.11
C ALA A 105 5.79 -6.80 -11.72
N ALA A 106 6.33 -5.59 -11.61
CA ALA A 106 6.41 -4.87 -10.34
C ALA A 106 5.02 -4.51 -9.78
N TRP A 107 4.08 -4.14 -10.65
CA TRP A 107 2.69 -3.84 -10.24
C TRP A 107 1.85 -5.09 -9.95
N ILE A 108 2.12 -6.21 -10.63
CA ILE A 108 1.59 -7.51 -10.22
C ILE A 108 2.09 -7.83 -8.81
N GLY A 109 3.39 -7.67 -8.55
CA GLY A 109 3.97 -7.88 -7.21
C GLY A 109 3.29 -7.02 -6.14
N ALA A 110 3.06 -5.74 -6.42
CA ALA A 110 2.33 -4.86 -5.51
C ALA A 110 0.87 -5.32 -5.26
N SER A 111 0.20 -5.84 -6.29
CA SER A 111 -1.17 -6.35 -6.16
C SER A 111 -1.23 -7.65 -5.37
N GLU A 112 -0.31 -8.59 -5.62
CA GLU A 112 -0.18 -9.84 -4.85
C GLU A 112 0.13 -9.53 -3.37
N PHE A 113 0.92 -8.49 -3.09
CA PHE A 113 1.17 -8.03 -1.73
C PHE A 113 -0.11 -7.58 -1.02
N LEU A 114 -0.95 -6.79 -1.69
CA LEU A 114 -2.25 -6.35 -1.16
C LEU A 114 -3.25 -7.50 -0.97
N MET A 115 -3.03 -8.64 -1.63
CA MET A 115 -3.84 -9.84 -1.48
C MET A 115 -3.29 -10.82 -0.42
N GLY A 116 -2.26 -10.44 0.35
CA GLY A 116 -1.63 -11.31 1.35
C GLY A 116 -0.73 -12.41 0.77
N ARG A 117 -0.46 -12.38 -0.55
CA ARG A 117 0.35 -13.40 -1.25
C ARG A 117 1.81 -12.98 -1.28
N HIS A 118 2.41 -12.87 -0.09
CA HIS A 118 3.72 -12.24 0.10
C HIS A 118 4.89 -12.93 -0.62
N GLU A 119 4.91 -14.27 -0.71
CA GLU A 119 5.94 -14.99 -1.47
C GLU A 119 5.81 -14.71 -2.98
N ALA A 120 4.60 -14.78 -3.52
CA ALA A 120 4.33 -14.47 -4.92
C ALA A 120 4.69 -13.00 -5.25
N ALA A 121 4.37 -12.08 -4.34
CA ALA A 121 4.75 -10.68 -4.46
C ALA A 121 6.27 -10.50 -4.53
N ALA A 122 7.02 -11.17 -3.65
CA ALA A 122 8.48 -11.12 -3.64
C ALA A 122 9.09 -11.71 -4.91
N LEU A 123 8.61 -12.87 -5.38
CA LEU A 123 9.07 -13.49 -6.63
C LEU A 123 8.83 -12.58 -7.84
N ARG A 124 7.67 -11.92 -7.91
CA ARG A 124 7.35 -10.97 -8.99
C ARG A 124 8.21 -9.71 -8.95
N ALA A 125 8.48 -9.21 -7.76
CA ALA A 125 9.39 -8.08 -7.59
C ALA A 125 10.84 -8.46 -7.98
N ALA A 126 11.31 -9.65 -7.61
CA ALA A 126 12.61 -10.16 -8.03
C ALA A 126 12.70 -10.31 -9.56
N GLU A 127 11.66 -10.87 -10.20
CA GLU A 127 11.55 -10.94 -11.66
C GLU A 127 11.67 -9.54 -12.30
N ALA A 128 10.93 -8.57 -11.78
CA ALA A 128 10.93 -7.20 -12.29
C ALA A 128 12.33 -6.56 -12.21
N ILE A 129 13.03 -6.73 -11.07
CA ILE A 129 14.40 -6.21 -10.88
C ILE A 129 15.36 -6.84 -11.89
N LYS A 130 15.33 -8.18 -11.99
CA LYS A 130 16.23 -8.95 -12.85
C LYS A 130 16.09 -8.61 -14.33
N HIS A 131 14.87 -8.37 -14.80
CA HIS A 131 14.59 -8.09 -16.21
C HIS A 131 14.53 -6.60 -16.55
N SER A 132 14.62 -5.71 -15.55
CA SER A 132 14.50 -4.28 -15.79
C SER A 132 15.67 -3.78 -16.64
N PRO A 133 15.41 -3.02 -17.72
CA PRO A 133 16.48 -2.39 -18.50
C PRO A 133 17.28 -1.42 -17.64
N THR A 134 18.48 -1.02 -18.11
CA THR A 134 19.40 -0.14 -17.38
C THR A 134 18.74 1.15 -16.90
N ASN A 135 17.87 1.74 -17.73
CA ASN A 135 17.08 2.94 -17.47
C ASN A 135 15.67 2.65 -16.92
N GLY A 136 15.34 1.40 -16.56
CA GLY A 136 14.03 0.97 -16.06
C GLY A 136 13.77 1.36 -14.60
N HIS A 137 14.09 2.60 -14.23
CA HIS A 137 14.07 3.09 -12.85
C HIS A 137 12.66 3.02 -12.22
N LEU A 138 11.59 3.22 -13.00
CA LEU A 138 10.20 3.08 -12.52
C LEU A 138 9.90 1.66 -12.02
N ALA A 139 10.29 0.64 -12.80
CA ALA A 139 10.09 -0.76 -12.46
C ALA A 139 10.92 -1.15 -11.24
N ARG A 140 12.21 -0.79 -11.22
CA ARG A 140 13.11 -1.06 -10.10
C ARG A 140 12.63 -0.42 -8.81
N SER A 141 12.17 0.83 -8.87
CA SER A 141 11.67 1.53 -7.70
C SER A 141 10.48 0.80 -7.09
N ARG A 142 9.46 0.49 -7.90
CA ARG A 142 8.27 -0.24 -7.43
C ARG A 142 8.60 -1.63 -6.92
N ALA A 143 9.44 -2.38 -7.63
CA ALA A 143 9.81 -3.73 -7.24
C ALA A 143 10.61 -3.76 -5.93
N HIS A 144 11.58 -2.86 -5.75
CA HIS A 144 12.30 -2.76 -4.49
C HIS A 144 11.40 -2.33 -3.33
N LEU A 145 10.42 -1.46 -3.56
CA LEU A 145 9.42 -1.13 -2.54
C LEU A 145 8.62 -2.37 -2.11
N VAL A 146 8.16 -3.19 -3.08
CA VAL A 146 7.43 -4.44 -2.76
C VAL A 146 8.29 -5.40 -1.96
N LEU A 147 9.54 -5.63 -2.36
CA LEU A 147 10.47 -6.47 -1.57
C LEU A 147 10.69 -5.90 -0.17
N ALA A 148 10.90 -4.59 -0.05
CA ALA A 148 11.09 -3.94 1.23
C ALA A 148 9.88 -4.15 2.16
N ASN A 149 8.66 -4.00 1.64
CA ASN A 149 7.42 -4.25 2.38
C ASN A 149 7.32 -5.71 2.85
N CYS A 150 7.60 -6.68 1.97
CA CYS A 150 7.64 -8.10 2.34
C CYS A 150 8.69 -8.37 3.43
N LEU A 151 9.90 -7.85 3.28
CA LEU A 151 10.97 -8.10 4.23
C LEU A 151 10.72 -7.45 5.59
N TYR A 152 10.16 -6.23 5.59
CA TYR A 152 9.84 -5.50 6.81
C TYR A 152 8.76 -6.22 7.61
N GLY A 153 7.62 -6.53 6.96
CA GLY A 153 6.51 -7.23 7.61
C GLY A 153 6.87 -8.60 8.16
N PHE A 154 7.99 -9.18 7.71
CA PHE A 154 8.47 -10.50 8.10
C PHE A 154 9.75 -10.47 8.96
N GLY A 155 10.11 -9.31 9.51
CA GLY A 155 11.15 -9.18 10.54
C GLY A 155 12.59 -9.17 10.01
N SER A 156 12.79 -8.78 8.75
CA SER A 156 14.11 -8.59 8.13
C SER A 156 14.39 -7.11 7.86
N GLU A 157 14.28 -6.28 8.91
CA GLU A 157 14.29 -4.82 8.83
C GLU A 157 15.57 -4.24 8.19
N SER A 158 16.75 -4.80 8.50
CA SER A 158 18.01 -4.32 7.94
C SER A 158 18.10 -4.53 6.42
N LEU A 159 17.61 -5.68 5.92
CA LEU A 159 17.53 -5.96 4.50
C LEU A 159 16.41 -5.13 3.84
N ALA A 160 15.26 -4.97 4.51
CA ALA A 160 14.19 -4.08 4.07
C ALA A 160 14.70 -2.65 3.88
N ALA A 161 15.47 -2.10 4.82
CA ALA A 161 16.06 -0.76 4.74
C ALA A 161 16.97 -0.60 3.50
N ARG A 162 17.77 -1.63 3.16
CA ARG A 162 18.57 -1.63 1.92
C ARG A 162 17.69 -1.56 0.68
N HIS A 163 16.58 -2.29 0.64
CA HIS A 163 15.65 -2.24 -0.49
C HIS A 163 14.87 -0.92 -0.56
N TYR A 164 14.45 -0.34 0.57
CA TYR A 164 13.88 1.01 0.60
C TYR A 164 14.85 2.06 0.04
N ALA A 165 16.14 1.98 0.39
CA ALA A 165 17.17 2.87 -0.16
C ALA A 165 17.30 2.72 -1.69
N LYS A 166 17.31 1.48 -2.21
CA LYS A 166 17.34 1.22 -3.66
C LYS A 166 16.08 1.71 -4.37
N ALA A 167 14.91 1.52 -3.75
CA ALA A 167 13.63 2.02 -4.25
C ALA A 167 13.66 3.54 -4.39
N ARG A 168 14.16 4.24 -3.35
CA ARG A 168 14.30 5.69 -3.33
C ARG A 168 15.28 6.20 -4.38
N SER A 169 16.46 5.59 -4.50
CA SER A 169 17.44 5.96 -5.53
C SER A 169 16.82 5.87 -6.92
N SER A 170 16.14 4.76 -7.22
CA SER A 170 15.47 4.58 -8.51
C SER A 170 14.32 5.58 -8.73
N ALA A 171 13.58 5.96 -7.68
CA ALA A 171 12.53 6.98 -7.80
C ALA A 171 13.11 8.37 -8.14
N VAL A 172 14.27 8.70 -7.55
CA VAL A 172 14.99 9.96 -7.84
C VAL A 172 15.50 9.97 -9.28
N ASP A 173 16.14 8.87 -9.72
CA ASP A 173 16.64 8.72 -11.09
C ASP A 173 15.50 8.78 -12.13
N ALA A 174 14.30 8.34 -11.75
CA ALA A 174 13.11 8.41 -12.60
C ALA A 174 12.36 9.76 -12.54
N HIS A 175 12.83 10.73 -11.75
CA HIS A 175 12.12 11.98 -11.45
C HIS A 175 10.68 11.78 -10.97
N ASP A 176 10.44 10.66 -10.26
CA ASP A 176 9.12 10.20 -9.89
C ASP A 176 8.76 10.59 -8.44
N ILE A 177 8.21 11.79 -8.30
CA ILE A 177 7.79 12.32 -7.01
C ILE A 177 6.67 11.50 -6.36
N SER A 178 5.79 10.89 -7.16
CA SER A 178 4.68 10.07 -6.66
C SER A 178 5.21 8.82 -5.95
N MET A 179 6.27 8.22 -6.51
CA MET A 179 6.90 7.05 -5.93
C MET A 179 7.71 7.40 -4.67
N GLN A 180 8.32 8.58 -4.61
CA GLN A 180 8.97 9.06 -3.37
C GLN A 180 7.97 9.20 -2.22
N SER A 181 6.81 9.81 -2.47
CA SER A 181 5.72 9.88 -1.48
C SER A 181 5.25 8.47 -1.07
N ALA A 182 5.01 7.57 -2.03
CA ALA A 182 4.60 6.20 -1.74
C ALA A 182 5.61 5.43 -0.88
N ILE A 183 6.92 5.64 -1.08
CA ILE A 183 7.98 5.02 -0.26
C ILE A 183 7.92 5.53 1.18
N LEU A 184 7.80 6.85 1.39
CA LEU A 184 7.68 7.44 2.72
C LEU A 184 6.42 6.95 3.43
N TYR A 185 5.29 6.93 2.72
CA TYR A 185 4.03 6.38 3.23
C TYR A 185 4.20 4.94 3.71
N ASN A 186 4.76 4.05 2.87
CA ASN A 186 4.89 2.65 3.26
C ASN A 186 5.81 2.49 4.47
N LEU A 187 6.94 3.20 4.53
CA LEU A 187 7.83 3.15 5.69
C LEU A 187 7.09 3.52 6.99
N ALA A 188 6.35 4.64 6.97
CA ALA A 188 5.56 5.08 8.12
C ALA A 188 4.44 4.09 8.46
N ALA A 189 3.74 3.58 7.44
CA ALA A 189 2.64 2.64 7.61
C ALA A 189 3.11 1.32 8.25
N PHE A 190 4.24 0.77 7.82
CA PHE A 190 4.79 -0.47 8.38
C PHE A 190 5.33 -0.28 9.81
N ARG A 191 6.00 0.86 10.07
CA ARG A 191 6.43 1.18 11.43
C ARG A 191 5.23 1.30 12.36
N LEU A 192 4.22 2.06 11.96
CA LEU A 192 3.03 2.27 12.77
C LEU A 192 2.19 1.00 12.92
N TRP A 193 2.12 0.18 11.89
CA TRP A 193 1.53 -1.15 11.96
C TRP A 193 2.18 -1.99 13.06
N ARG A 194 3.52 -2.03 13.13
CA ARG A 194 4.25 -2.76 14.18
C ARG A 194 3.93 -2.20 15.57
N LEU A 195 4.02 -0.89 15.74
CA LEU A 195 3.71 -0.22 17.02
C LEU A 195 2.26 -0.46 17.46
N SER A 196 1.31 -0.37 16.53
CA SER A 196 -0.12 -0.64 16.79
C SER A 196 -0.37 -2.10 17.16
N PHE A 197 0.35 -3.03 16.53
CA PHE A 197 0.31 -4.45 16.89
C PHE A 197 0.84 -4.68 18.30
N GLU A 198 2.02 -4.14 18.63
CA GLU A 198 2.60 -4.22 19.98
C GLU A 198 1.68 -3.62 21.06
N ASP A 199 1.14 -2.42 20.80
CA ASP A 199 0.21 -1.73 21.71
C ASP A 199 -1.05 -2.55 21.98
N ALA A 200 -1.63 -3.17 20.94
CA ALA A 200 -2.83 -3.98 21.09
C ALA A 200 -2.64 -5.18 22.04
N PHE A 201 -1.40 -5.66 22.17
CA PHE A 201 -1.03 -6.74 23.09
C PHE A 201 -0.39 -6.25 24.40
N GLY A 202 -0.45 -4.94 24.68
CA GLY A 202 0.08 -4.35 25.90
C GLY A 202 1.60 -4.42 26.02
N VAL A 203 2.31 -4.54 24.89
CA VAL A 203 3.77 -4.47 24.87
C VAL A 203 4.19 -3.00 25.04
N PRO A 204 5.05 -2.68 26.03
CA PRO A 204 5.51 -1.30 26.22
C PRO A 204 6.25 -0.79 24.99
N LEU A 205 5.85 0.38 24.49
CA LEU A 205 6.46 1.00 23.33
C LEU A 205 7.63 1.91 23.72
N VAL A 206 8.62 1.99 22.84
CA VAL A 206 9.75 2.91 22.99
C VAL A 206 9.32 4.31 22.53
N ALA A 207 9.41 5.29 23.42
CA ALA A 207 8.94 6.66 23.17
C ALA A 207 9.57 7.31 21.93
N ASP A 208 10.87 7.09 21.71
CA ASP A 208 11.59 7.61 20.54
C ASP A 208 11.05 7.02 19.22
N GLU A 209 10.62 5.76 19.21
CA GLU A 209 10.03 5.14 18.01
C GLU A 209 8.66 5.71 17.68
N VAL A 210 7.84 5.97 18.70
CA VAL A 210 6.53 6.62 18.53
C VAL A 210 6.71 8.06 18.05
N HIS A 211 7.69 8.78 18.60
CA HIS A 211 8.02 10.13 18.14
C HIS A 211 8.50 10.15 16.69
N LEU A 212 9.38 9.22 16.31
CA LEU A 212 9.83 9.07 14.93
C LEU A 212 8.66 8.77 13.98
N ALA A 213 7.76 7.85 14.35
CA ALA A 213 6.58 7.55 13.55
C ALA A 213 5.67 8.79 13.35
N ALA A 214 5.53 9.63 14.38
CA ALA A 214 4.79 10.88 14.27
C ALA A 214 5.44 11.86 13.27
N LEU A 215 6.76 12.04 13.34
CA LEU A 215 7.50 12.87 12.38
C LEU A 215 7.38 12.35 10.94
N GLU A 216 7.43 11.03 10.74
CA GLU A 216 7.26 10.40 9.43
C GLU A 216 5.86 10.69 8.85
N VAL A 217 4.79 10.55 9.65
CA VAL A 217 3.41 10.85 9.22
C VAL A 217 3.20 12.34 8.90
N GLU A 218 3.79 13.25 9.68
CA GLU A 218 3.74 14.70 9.39
C GLU A 218 4.51 15.06 8.12
N SER A 219 5.66 14.41 7.88
CA SER A 219 6.48 14.61 6.69
C SER A 219 5.75 14.24 5.40
N ILE A 220 5.03 13.10 5.40
CA ILE A 220 4.22 12.66 4.24
C ILE A 220 3.18 13.73 3.89
N ASP A 221 2.45 14.22 4.88
CA ASP A 221 1.40 15.21 4.64
C ASP A 221 1.94 16.55 4.13
N ASN A 222 3.06 17.02 4.66
CA ASN A 222 3.70 18.23 4.18
C ASN A 222 4.19 18.06 2.73
N LEU A 223 4.76 16.90 2.40
CA LEU A 223 5.20 16.58 1.04
C LEU A 223 4.00 16.51 0.08
N ASP A 224 2.97 15.76 0.42
CA ASP A 224 1.79 15.54 -0.43
C ASP A 224 1.02 16.83 -0.67
N ARG A 225 0.86 17.69 0.36
CA ARG A 225 0.28 19.02 0.21
C ARG A 225 1.13 19.93 -0.67
N GLY A 226 2.45 19.93 -0.46
CA GLY A 226 3.38 20.75 -1.24
C GLY A 226 3.45 20.36 -2.72
N LEU A 227 3.30 19.07 -3.02
CA LEU A 227 3.39 18.51 -4.38
C LEU A 227 2.04 18.15 -5.01
N GLN A 228 0.93 18.43 -4.33
CA GLN A 228 -0.42 18.10 -4.77
C GLN A 228 -0.59 16.62 -5.14
N ILE A 229 -0.02 15.73 -4.34
CA ILE A 229 -0.13 14.27 -4.49
C ILE A 229 -1.38 13.82 -3.75
N ALA A 230 -2.27 13.12 -4.46
CA ALA A 230 -3.57 12.69 -3.93
C ALA A 230 -3.74 11.16 -3.82
N SER A 231 -2.78 10.38 -4.28
CA SER A 231 -2.92 8.92 -4.44
C SER A 231 -3.10 8.15 -3.13
N LEU A 232 -2.61 8.67 -2.00
CA LEU A 232 -2.72 8.04 -0.68
C LEU A 232 -3.34 8.96 0.38
N GLN A 233 -3.95 10.08 -0.05
CA GLN A 233 -4.51 11.09 0.86
C GLN A 233 -5.57 10.51 1.81
N ALA A 234 -6.35 9.53 1.37
CA ALA A 234 -7.35 8.88 2.22
C ALA A 234 -6.72 8.03 3.35
N MET A 235 -5.48 7.57 3.18
CA MET A 235 -4.84 6.67 4.14
C MET A 235 -4.05 7.37 5.24
N VAL A 236 -3.51 8.57 4.97
CA VAL A 236 -2.72 9.34 5.95
C VAL A 236 -3.52 9.67 7.23
N PRO A 237 -4.81 10.06 7.16
CA PRO A 237 -5.64 10.24 8.37
C PRO A 237 -5.71 8.99 9.25
N LEU A 238 -5.77 7.79 8.66
CA LEU A 238 -5.81 6.54 9.42
C LEU A 238 -4.50 6.31 10.20
N LEU A 239 -3.35 6.65 9.61
CA LEU A 239 -2.07 6.62 10.34
C LEU A 239 -2.08 7.61 11.50
N ARG A 240 -2.68 8.79 11.34
CA ARG A 240 -2.84 9.75 12.46
C ARG A 240 -3.75 9.21 13.54
N ALA A 241 -4.88 8.61 13.18
CA ALA A 241 -5.80 8.01 14.13
C ALA A 241 -5.11 6.95 14.98
N GLN A 242 -4.31 6.07 14.35
CA GLN A 242 -3.52 5.06 15.03
C GLN A 242 -2.43 5.65 15.95
N LEU A 243 -1.74 6.72 15.54
CA LEU A 243 -0.81 7.43 16.41
C LEU A 243 -1.50 8.05 17.63
N ARG A 244 -2.71 8.61 17.45
CA ARG A 244 -3.51 9.16 18.55
C ARG A 244 -4.01 8.06 19.48
N LEU A 245 -4.43 6.92 18.94
CA LEU A 245 -4.79 5.72 19.69
C LEU A 245 -3.62 5.27 20.56
N ILE A 246 -2.45 4.99 19.96
CA ILE A 246 -1.24 4.58 20.68
C ILE A 246 -0.84 5.61 21.73
N GLY A 247 -0.97 6.90 21.41
CA GLY A 247 -0.71 8.01 22.33
C GLY A 247 -1.78 8.21 23.41
N THR A 248 -2.76 7.31 23.54
CA THR A 248 -3.88 7.37 24.50
C THR A 248 -4.80 8.60 24.35
N ARG A 249 -4.76 9.25 23.19
CA ARG A 249 -5.61 10.40 22.83
C ARG A 249 -6.90 9.91 22.17
N TRP A 250 -7.70 9.19 22.95
CA TRP A 250 -8.87 8.45 22.46
C TRP A 250 -9.89 9.31 21.72
N ALA A 251 -10.17 10.50 22.23
CA ALA A 251 -11.12 11.43 21.61
C ALA A 251 -10.65 11.94 20.24
N GLU A 252 -9.36 12.25 20.10
CA GLU A 252 -8.78 12.67 18.82
C GLU A 252 -8.78 11.52 17.81
N ALA A 253 -8.47 10.29 18.25
CA ALA A 253 -8.51 9.12 17.39
C ALA A 253 -9.94 8.81 16.91
N ASP A 254 -10.94 8.81 17.80
CA ASP A 254 -12.34 8.56 17.46
C ASP A 254 -12.90 9.58 16.47
N ALA A 255 -12.54 10.86 16.60
CA ALA A 255 -12.95 11.89 15.66
C ALA A 255 -12.50 11.57 14.23
N ILE A 256 -11.24 11.13 14.07
CA ILE A 256 -10.69 10.77 12.76
C ILE A 256 -11.34 9.50 12.21
N TYR A 257 -11.50 8.46 13.03
CA TYR A 257 -12.16 7.22 12.59
C TYR A 257 -13.62 7.46 12.18
N SER A 258 -14.35 8.35 12.87
CA SER A 258 -15.74 8.67 12.58
C SER A 258 -15.92 9.37 11.23
N GLU A 259 -14.94 10.16 10.79
CA GLU A 259 -14.95 10.83 9.48
C GLU A 259 -14.58 9.87 8.34
N PHE A 260 -13.95 8.74 8.64
CA PHE A 260 -13.50 7.79 7.63
C PHE A 260 -14.66 6.92 7.13
N ALA A 261 -15.05 7.10 5.87
CA ALA A 261 -16.01 6.21 5.22
C ALA A 261 -15.37 4.84 4.98
N HIS A 262 -15.76 3.85 5.79
CA HIS A 262 -15.32 2.44 5.75
C HIS A 262 -15.43 1.71 4.38
N GLY A 263 -15.93 2.35 3.33
CA GLY A 263 -16.14 1.74 2.01
C GLY A 263 -14.89 1.58 1.15
N SER A 264 -13.84 2.38 1.35
CA SER A 264 -12.65 2.41 0.46
C SER A 264 -11.56 1.40 0.83
N THR A 265 -11.59 0.82 2.04
CA THR A 265 -10.57 -0.13 2.54
C THR A 265 -11.22 -1.35 3.21
N ARG A 266 -12.10 -2.05 2.47
CA ARG A 266 -12.89 -3.20 2.97
C ARG A 266 -12.08 -4.23 3.76
N ARG A 267 -10.82 -4.47 3.40
CA ARG A 267 -9.93 -5.41 4.11
C ARG A 267 -9.58 -4.97 5.53
N LEU A 268 -9.25 -3.69 5.70
CA LEU A 268 -8.79 -3.12 6.98
C LEU A 268 -9.95 -2.60 7.83
N THR A 269 -11.14 -2.50 7.25
CA THR A 269 -12.36 -2.02 7.91
C THR A 269 -12.62 -2.68 9.27
N PRO A 270 -12.53 -4.02 9.44
CA PRO A 270 -12.80 -4.65 10.73
C PRO A 270 -11.82 -4.18 11.82
N ARG A 271 -10.55 -4.00 11.47
CA ARG A 271 -9.53 -3.52 12.41
C ARG A 271 -9.82 -2.09 12.85
N TYR A 272 -10.13 -1.19 11.92
CA TYR A 272 -10.41 0.21 12.27
C TYR A 272 -11.68 0.37 13.09
N LEU A 273 -12.72 -0.42 12.82
CA LEU A 273 -13.93 -0.46 13.66
C LEU A 273 -13.61 -0.94 15.09
N ALA A 274 -12.77 -1.97 15.23
CA ALA A 274 -12.35 -2.45 16.54
C ALA A 274 -11.48 -1.44 17.31
N GLU A 275 -10.57 -0.73 16.61
CA GLU A 275 -9.78 0.37 17.18
C GLU A 275 -10.70 1.54 17.61
N GLN A 276 -11.70 1.90 16.81
CA GLN A 276 -12.67 2.93 17.16
C GLN A 276 -13.57 2.51 18.33
N SER A 277 -14.06 1.26 18.34
CA SER A 277 -14.75 0.66 19.49
C SER A 277 -13.93 0.82 20.76
N HIS A 278 -12.62 0.55 20.68
CA HIS A 278 -11.72 0.71 21.83
C HIS A 278 -11.60 2.17 22.28
N CYS A 279 -11.46 3.13 21.36
CA CYS A 279 -11.50 4.55 21.71
C CYS A 279 -12.78 4.91 22.46
N LYS A 280 -13.95 4.50 21.95
CA LYS A 280 -15.24 4.79 22.58
C LYS A 280 -15.40 4.08 23.93
N ALA A 281 -14.85 2.88 24.08
CA ALA A 281 -14.81 2.18 25.36
C ALA A 281 -14.01 2.97 26.41
N MET A 282 -12.82 3.45 26.05
CA MET A 282 -11.97 4.27 26.94
C MET A 282 -12.59 5.63 27.29
N LEU A 283 -13.54 6.11 26.47
CA LEU A 283 -14.33 7.31 26.71
C LEU A 283 -15.66 7.03 27.45
N CYS A 284 -15.89 5.79 27.90
CA CYS A 284 -17.12 5.35 28.56
C CYS A 284 -18.40 5.48 27.70
N LEU A 285 -18.28 5.52 26.37
CA LEU A 285 -19.40 5.61 25.43
C LEU A 285 -19.92 4.21 25.06
N ARG A 286 -20.56 3.55 26.03
CA ARG A 286 -20.90 2.11 25.96
C ARG A 286 -21.68 1.68 24.73
N GLU A 287 -22.81 2.30 24.43
CA GLU A 287 -23.69 1.86 23.34
C GLU A 287 -22.99 1.93 21.99
N GLN A 288 -22.32 3.05 21.70
CA GLN A 288 -21.57 3.24 20.46
C GLN A 288 -20.38 2.29 20.35
N ALA A 289 -19.66 2.04 21.45
CA ALA A 289 -18.56 1.07 21.45
C ALA A 289 -19.05 -0.35 21.13
N LEU A 290 -20.17 -0.78 21.73
CA LEU A 290 -20.74 -2.10 21.50
C LEU A 290 -21.31 -2.27 20.08
N GLU A 291 -21.89 -1.21 19.52
CA GLU A 291 -22.35 -1.21 18.12
C GLU A 291 -21.17 -1.40 17.15
N LEU A 292 -20.09 -0.63 17.31
CA LEU A 292 -18.89 -0.77 16.50
C LEU A 292 -18.22 -2.14 16.70
N ALA A 293 -18.21 -2.66 17.92
CA ALA A 293 -17.69 -3.98 18.23
C ALA A 293 -18.44 -5.08 17.45
N ALA A 294 -19.78 -5.01 17.41
CA ALA A 294 -20.60 -5.94 16.65
C ALA A 294 -20.32 -5.84 15.14
N GLN A 295 -20.26 -4.62 14.60
CA GLN A 295 -19.91 -4.41 13.18
C GLN A 295 -18.52 -4.96 12.83
N ALA A 296 -17.53 -4.74 13.70
CA ALA A 296 -16.18 -5.30 13.52
C ALA A 296 -16.22 -6.83 13.47
N GLN A 297 -16.95 -7.47 14.40
CA GLN A 297 -17.08 -8.93 14.44
C GLN A 297 -17.73 -9.49 13.17
N ASP A 298 -18.78 -8.86 12.67
CA ASP A 298 -19.50 -9.30 11.46
C ASP A 298 -18.63 -9.19 10.19
N LEU A 299 -17.69 -8.25 10.17
CA LEU A 299 -16.83 -7.99 9.01
C LEU A 299 -15.49 -8.75 9.05
N VAL A 300 -15.10 -9.33 10.19
CA VAL A 300 -13.93 -10.23 10.23
C VAL A 300 -14.25 -11.50 9.46
N THR A 301 -13.50 -11.75 8.38
CA THR A 301 -13.69 -12.93 7.53
C THR A 301 -12.40 -13.70 7.34
N GLU A 302 -12.46 -14.85 6.67
CA GLU A 302 -11.28 -15.61 6.25
C GLU A 302 -10.35 -14.85 5.29
N LYS A 303 -10.78 -13.70 4.74
CA LYS A 303 -9.97 -12.84 3.88
C LYS A 303 -9.25 -11.73 4.64
N THR A 304 -9.56 -11.51 5.92
CA THR A 304 -8.82 -10.57 6.77
C THR A 304 -7.45 -11.15 7.12
N GLU A 305 -6.39 -10.36 7.05
CA GLU A 305 -5.03 -10.84 7.36
C GLU A 305 -4.91 -11.30 8.82
N LEU A 306 -4.00 -12.24 9.10
CA LEU A 306 -3.89 -12.88 10.42
C LEU A 306 -3.55 -11.87 11.53
N ASP A 307 -2.62 -10.97 11.26
CA ASP A 307 -2.23 -9.87 12.13
C ASP A 307 -3.37 -8.88 12.38
N ASP A 308 -4.11 -8.50 11.33
CA ASP A 308 -5.29 -7.63 11.46
C ASP A 308 -6.38 -8.28 12.31
N ARG A 309 -6.61 -9.59 12.17
CA ARG A 309 -7.52 -10.34 13.06
C ARG A 309 -7.01 -10.36 14.50
N ALA A 310 -5.72 -10.60 14.69
CA ALA A 310 -5.12 -10.63 16.01
C ALA A 310 -5.33 -9.30 16.75
N VAL A 311 -5.05 -8.17 16.08
CA VAL A 311 -5.26 -6.82 16.61
C VAL A 311 -6.74 -6.51 16.83
N CYS A 312 -7.60 -6.83 15.84
CA CYS A 312 -9.04 -6.62 15.95
C CYS A 312 -9.59 -7.30 17.22
N HIS A 313 -9.34 -8.60 17.39
CA HIS A 313 -9.81 -9.34 18.56
C HIS A 313 -9.17 -8.85 19.86
N ALA A 314 -7.92 -8.38 19.85
CA ALA A 314 -7.29 -7.79 21.04
C ALA A 314 -8.03 -6.52 21.49
N ARG A 315 -8.35 -5.62 20.55
CA ARG A 315 -9.09 -4.38 20.84
C ARG A 315 -10.52 -4.64 21.28
N LEU A 316 -11.20 -5.61 20.68
CA LEU A 316 -12.52 -6.04 21.13
C LEU A 316 -12.49 -6.62 22.54
N SER A 317 -11.48 -7.44 22.86
CA SER A 317 -11.27 -7.95 24.23
C SER A 317 -11.16 -6.82 25.24
N SER A 318 -10.29 -5.84 24.98
CA SER A 318 -10.13 -4.66 25.85
C SER A 318 -11.41 -3.83 25.97
N SER A 319 -12.17 -3.69 24.88
CA SER A 319 -13.44 -2.96 24.87
C SER A 319 -14.49 -3.64 25.75
N PHE A 320 -14.68 -4.96 25.61
CA PHE A 320 -15.63 -5.72 26.44
C PHE A 320 -15.20 -5.76 27.92
N ALA A 321 -13.90 -5.89 28.19
CA ALA A 321 -13.37 -5.88 29.54
C ALA A 321 -13.65 -4.55 30.27
N CYS A 322 -13.53 -3.42 29.56
CA CYS A 322 -13.84 -2.09 30.09
C CYS A 322 -15.27 -1.98 30.67
N PHE A 323 -16.22 -2.71 30.07
CA PHE A 323 -17.63 -2.74 30.51
C PHE A 323 -18.00 -3.94 31.39
N GLY A 324 -17.02 -4.74 31.86
CA GLY A 324 -17.25 -5.91 32.70
C GLY A 324 -17.89 -7.10 31.98
N MET A 325 -17.87 -7.13 30.64
CA MET A 325 -18.39 -8.23 29.82
C MET A 325 -17.36 -9.36 29.72
N ASN A 326 -17.11 -10.01 30.86
CA ASN A 326 -15.97 -10.92 31.05
C ASN A 326 -16.00 -12.14 30.12
N ARG A 327 -17.19 -12.65 29.77
CA ARG A 327 -17.32 -13.82 28.89
C ARG A 327 -16.91 -13.47 27.46
N GLU A 328 -17.41 -12.35 26.96
CA GLU A 328 -17.13 -11.81 25.64
C GLU A 328 -15.66 -11.40 25.55
N ALA A 329 -15.14 -10.68 26.54
CA ALA A 329 -13.74 -10.30 26.62
C ALA A 329 -12.83 -11.54 26.54
N ARG A 330 -13.13 -12.58 27.32
CA ARG A 330 -12.36 -13.83 27.30
C ARG A 330 -12.40 -14.50 25.92
N ALA A 331 -13.57 -14.61 25.30
CA ALA A 331 -13.69 -15.20 23.97
C ALA A 331 -12.87 -14.44 22.92
N GLN A 332 -12.89 -13.10 22.96
CA GLN A 332 -12.07 -12.26 22.07
C GLN A 332 -10.58 -12.40 22.38
N SER A 333 -10.18 -12.47 23.65
CA SER A 333 -8.80 -12.70 24.05
C SER A 333 -8.26 -14.04 23.54
N GLU A 334 -9.05 -15.11 23.65
CA GLU A 334 -8.66 -16.44 23.15
C GLU A 334 -8.50 -16.43 21.62
N ALA A 335 -9.44 -15.80 20.90
CA ALA A 335 -9.33 -15.62 19.44
C ALA A 335 -8.10 -14.79 19.05
N SER A 336 -7.84 -13.69 19.75
CA SER A 336 -6.69 -12.83 19.52
C SER A 336 -5.36 -13.57 19.65
N GLN A 337 -5.18 -14.36 20.72
CA GLN A 337 -3.96 -15.15 20.91
C GLN A 337 -3.80 -16.24 19.84
N LYS A 338 -4.89 -16.91 19.44
CA LYS A 338 -4.87 -17.88 18.34
C LYS A 338 -4.32 -17.24 17.06
N TYR A 339 -4.84 -16.08 16.66
CA TYR A 339 -4.40 -15.41 15.44
C TYR A 339 -3.01 -14.81 15.56
N ARG A 340 -2.63 -14.31 16.74
CA ARG A 340 -1.26 -13.86 17.00
C ARG A 340 -0.25 -15.00 16.81
N THR A 341 -0.50 -16.16 17.39
CA THR A 341 0.38 -17.33 17.23
C THR A 341 0.47 -17.75 15.76
N ALA A 342 -0.67 -17.88 15.08
CA ALA A 342 -0.69 -18.23 13.66
C ALA A 342 0.06 -17.21 12.79
N PHE A 343 -0.06 -15.91 13.08
CA PHE A 343 0.68 -14.86 12.40
C PHE A 343 2.19 -15.00 12.61
N LEU A 344 2.64 -15.22 13.85
CA LEU A 344 4.06 -15.37 14.17
C LEU A 344 4.67 -16.63 13.53
N GLU A 345 3.92 -17.74 13.49
CA GLU A 345 4.33 -18.97 12.79
C GLU A 345 4.43 -18.73 11.28
N TYR A 346 3.43 -18.08 10.68
CA TYR A 346 3.45 -17.70 9.27
C TYR A 346 4.63 -16.78 8.95
N GLN A 347 4.87 -15.79 9.81
CA GLN A 347 5.98 -14.85 9.69
C GLN A 347 7.34 -15.58 9.74
N GLY A 348 7.51 -16.48 10.71
CA GLY A 348 8.71 -17.29 10.87
C GLY A 348 8.96 -18.22 9.69
N GLY A 349 7.91 -18.89 9.19
CA GLY A 349 8.00 -19.81 8.07
C GLY A 349 8.38 -19.15 6.74
N LEU A 350 7.92 -17.92 6.49
CA LEU A 350 8.18 -17.23 5.24
C LEU A 350 9.46 -16.39 5.23
N ARG A 351 9.98 -15.98 6.40
CA ARG A 351 11.15 -15.10 6.53
C ARG A 351 12.35 -15.59 5.71
N ALA A 352 12.79 -16.83 5.92
CA ALA A 352 13.97 -17.37 5.24
C ALA A 352 13.79 -17.40 3.72
N ARG A 353 12.57 -17.69 3.26
CA ARG A 353 12.22 -17.72 1.84
C ARG A 353 12.28 -16.33 1.21
N LEU A 354 11.74 -15.32 1.89
CA LEU A 354 11.80 -13.92 1.41
C LEU A 354 13.22 -13.40 1.34
N VAL A 355 14.07 -13.74 2.32
CA VAL A 355 15.50 -13.37 2.30
C VAL A 355 16.20 -14.01 1.10
N SER A 356 16.00 -15.31 0.86
CA SER A 356 16.56 -16.00 -0.31
C SER A 356 16.15 -15.34 -1.63
N ILE A 357 14.86 -15.02 -1.79
CA ILE A 357 14.36 -14.36 -3.01
C ILE A 357 14.99 -12.96 -3.19
N ALA A 358 15.14 -12.21 -2.10
CA ALA A 358 15.72 -10.88 -2.14
C ALA A 358 17.21 -10.90 -2.47
N ASP A 359 17.96 -11.88 -1.97
CA ASP A 359 19.39 -12.06 -2.28
C ASP A 359 19.60 -12.51 -3.73
N GLU A 360 18.72 -13.34 -4.30
CA GLU A 360 18.78 -13.75 -5.71
C GLU A 360 18.36 -12.64 -6.70
N ALA A 361 17.69 -11.59 -6.23
CA ALA A 361 17.21 -10.49 -7.05
C ALA A 361 18.27 -9.44 -7.40
N VAL A 362 19.41 -9.44 -6.68
CA VAL A 362 20.50 -8.46 -6.77
C VAL A 362 21.73 -9.14 -7.32
#